data_AF-G0XYF2-F1
#
_entry.id   AF-G0XYF2-F1
#
_cell.length_a   1.000
_cell.length_b   1.000
_cell.length_c   1.000
_cell.angle_alpha   90.00
_cell.angle_beta   90.00
_cell.angle_gamma   90.00
#
_symmetry.space_group_name_H-M   'P 1'
#
loop_
_entity.id
_entity.type
_entity.pdbx_description
1 polymer ?
#
loop_
_entity_poly.entity_id
_entity_poly.type
_entity_poly.pdbx_seq_one_letter_code
_entity_poly.pdbx_strand_id
1 'polypeptide(L)'
;MFRGRRRSRVGALEEAPPENPKAAAEPERVLLRGIFEIRRESCDVALGERALRWRRIQPELPAGSTNALAHSLFGTPHVVTATMHIILGHIRSVDVCTFSSAGKLLCFGFSAMFGFGGRTLALAEKYRWMSPSQRRDFAIIKALAKLKPEDCKISFLLAGCSQNKQERKSQRSAESDCGGHWQTIQGQFLNISIMAMPCPCSMAPRGFTPDTRLHNGSMALRVVRNTTRSEFVKHLKRHSSVKNQFNFPFVETYIIEEVKIHPKSNSNGYSPQEEGGNHTTASEHGFPWNVDGDLMEAASEVHIRLHPRLIRLYGGSLEEMNDCKVACDCI
;
A
#
# COMPACT_ATOMS: atom_id res chain seq x y z
N MET A 1 -43.37 -17.46 -48.18
CA MET A 1 -42.02 -17.72 -47.64
C MET A 1 -41.59 -16.53 -46.77
N PHE A 2 -41.72 -16.61 -45.45
CA PHE A 2 -41.04 -15.70 -44.52
C PHE A 2 -40.42 -16.57 -43.42
N ARG A 3 -39.10 -16.80 -43.50
CA ARG A 3 -38.34 -17.54 -42.50
C ARG A 3 -37.96 -16.59 -41.37
N GLY A 4 -38.53 -16.82 -40.19
CA GLY A 4 -38.21 -16.09 -38.97
C GLY A 4 -36.76 -16.30 -38.52
N ARG A 5 -36.06 -15.21 -38.22
CA ARG A 5 -34.75 -15.20 -37.55
C ARG A 5 -34.89 -15.79 -36.14
N ARG A 6 -34.22 -16.93 -35.89
CA ARG A 6 -34.00 -17.44 -34.53
C ARG A 6 -33.15 -16.43 -33.75
N ARG A 7 -33.72 -15.83 -32.71
CA ARG A 7 -32.97 -15.11 -31.66
C ARG A 7 -32.00 -16.11 -31.00
N SER A 8 -30.70 -15.82 -31.07
CA SER A 8 -29.68 -16.50 -30.27
C SER A 8 -29.99 -16.24 -28.80
N ARG A 9 -30.22 -17.31 -28.02
CA ARG A 9 -30.39 -17.23 -26.57
C ARG A 9 -29.01 -17.08 -25.94
N VAL A 10 -28.79 -15.98 -25.22
CA VAL A 10 -27.63 -15.82 -24.33
C VAL A 10 -27.80 -16.84 -23.20
N GLY A 11 -26.92 -17.84 -23.14
CA GLY A 11 -26.90 -18.82 -22.06
C GLY A 11 -26.35 -18.18 -20.78
N ALA A 12 -27.00 -18.45 -19.64
CA ALA A 12 -26.50 -18.04 -18.33
C ALA A 12 -25.92 -19.25 -17.57
N LEU A 13 -24.84 -18.99 -16.85
CA LEU A 13 -24.13 -19.79 -15.82
C LEU A 13 -22.98 -20.70 -16.25
N GLU A 14 -21.76 -20.26 -15.94
CA GLU A 14 -20.76 -21.10 -15.26
C GLU A 14 -19.71 -20.23 -14.53
N GLU A 15 -19.22 -20.73 -13.39
CA GLU A 15 -18.07 -20.18 -12.66
C GLU A 15 -16.79 -20.50 -13.46
N ALA A 16 -15.94 -19.51 -13.74
CA ALA A 16 -14.79 -19.72 -14.61
C ALA A 16 -13.80 -20.72 -13.96
N PRO A 17 -13.45 -21.84 -14.61
CA PRO A 17 -12.47 -22.79 -14.08
C PRO A 17 -11.07 -22.15 -14.00
N PRO A 18 -10.17 -22.68 -13.15
CA PRO A 18 -8.79 -22.23 -13.09
C PRO A 18 -8.12 -22.40 -14.46
N GLU A 19 -7.51 -21.33 -14.98
CA GLU A 19 -6.89 -21.31 -16.30
C GLU A 19 -5.76 -22.34 -16.40
N ASN A 20 -5.97 -23.35 -17.26
CA ASN A 20 -4.93 -24.24 -17.74
C ASN A 20 -4.22 -23.54 -18.92
N PRO A 21 -2.89 -23.30 -18.89
CA PRO A 21 -2.22 -22.36 -19.81
C PRO A 21 -1.99 -22.88 -21.25
N LYS A 22 -2.85 -23.74 -21.78
CA LYS A 22 -2.74 -24.28 -23.15
C LYS A 22 -4.05 -24.22 -23.93
N ALA A 23 -4.46 -22.99 -24.26
CA ALA A 23 -5.20 -22.67 -25.49
C ALA A 23 -5.31 -21.14 -25.58
N ALA A 24 -4.46 -20.52 -26.40
CA ALA A 24 -4.56 -19.09 -26.71
C ALA A 24 -5.79 -18.87 -27.61
N ALA A 25 -6.96 -18.70 -27.01
CA ALA A 25 -8.08 -18.03 -27.67
C ALA A 25 -7.82 -16.52 -27.61
N GLU A 26 -8.05 -15.80 -28.71
CA GLU A 26 -7.91 -14.35 -28.74
C GLU A 26 -8.74 -13.69 -27.61
N PRO A 27 -8.21 -12.64 -26.95
CA PRO A 27 -8.91 -12.01 -25.84
C PRO A 27 -10.22 -11.38 -26.33
N GLU A 28 -11.35 -11.97 -25.92
CA GLU A 28 -12.69 -11.46 -26.22
C GLU A 28 -12.83 -10.01 -25.75
N ARG A 29 -13.38 -9.15 -26.62
CA ARG A 29 -13.60 -7.74 -26.31
C ARG A 29 -14.63 -7.60 -25.18
N VAL A 30 -14.19 -7.02 -24.07
CA VAL A 30 -15.07 -6.68 -22.94
C VAL A 30 -15.85 -5.41 -23.28
N LEU A 31 -17.17 -5.51 -23.29
CA LEU A 31 -18.10 -4.40 -23.55
C LEU A 31 -18.35 -3.59 -22.27
N LEU A 32 -18.45 -4.27 -21.13
CA LEU A 32 -18.69 -3.65 -19.82
C LEU A 32 -18.02 -4.49 -18.73
N ARG A 33 -17.38 -3.82 -17.77
CA ARG A 33 -16.88 -4.46 -16.55
C ARG A 33 -17.35 -3.67 -15.33
N GLY A 34 -17.73 -4.36 -14.27
CA GLY A 34 -18.15 -3.72 -13.04
C GLY A 34 -18.33 -4.71 -11.90
N ILE A 35 -18.56 -4.18 -10.71
CA ILE A 35 -18.85 -4.97 -9.52
C ILE A 35 -20.38 -5.07 -9.39
N PHE A 36 -20.91 -6.28 -9.38
CA PHE A 36 -22.34 -6.55 -9.25
C PHE A 36 -22.61 -7.55 -8.15
N GLU A 37 -23.79 -7.46 -7.55
CA GLU A 37 -24.27 -8.49 -6.65
C GLU A 37 -24.89 -9.64 -7.45
N ILE A 38 -24.30 -10.84 -7.36
CA ILE A 38 -24.84 -12.08 -7.92
C ILE A 38 -25.05 -13.04 -6.76
N ARG A 39 -26.30 -13.48 -6.55
CA ARG A 39 -26.66 -14.42 -5.46
C ARG A 39 -26.22 -13.94 -4.06
N ARG A 40 -26.37 -12.63 -3.78
CA ARG A 40 -25.94 -11.99 -2.52
C ARG A 40 -24.43 -11.94 -2.29
N GLU A 41 -23.63 -12.17 -3.33
CA GLU A 41 -22.18 -12.05 -3.26
C GLU A 41 -21.71 -10.97 -4.25
N SER A 42 -20.78 -10.12 -3.81
CA SER A 42 -20.13 -9.15 -4.69
C SER A 42 -19.23 -9.88 -5.68
N CYS A 43 -19.43 -9.63 -6.97
CA CYS A 43 -18.72 -10.28 -8.06
C CYS A 43 -18.14 -9.23 -9.00
N ASP A 44 -16.90 -9.45 -9.45
CA ASP A 44 -16.35 -8.75 -10.62
C ASP A 44 -16.96 -9.41 -11.85
N VAL A 45 -17.72 -8.64 -12.63
CA VAL A 45 -18.46 -9.11 -13.79
C VAL A 45 -17.89 -8.44 -15.04
N ALA A 46 -17.51 -9.26 -16.02
CA ALA A 46 -17.12 -8.84 -17.35
C ALA A 46 -18.16 -9.34 -18.37
N LEU A 47 -18.82 -8.39 -19.03
CA LEU A 47 -19.71 -8.64 -20.16
C LEU A 47 -18.89 -8.58 -21.45
N GLY A 48 -18.68 -9.73 -22.09
CA GLY A 48 -18.16 -9.83 -23.46
C GLY A 48 -19.29 -9.84 -24.50
N GLU A 49 -18.92 -9.85 -25.77
CA GLU A 49 -19.88 -9.95 -26.89
C GLU A 49 -20.64 -11.28 -26.91
N ARG A 50 -20.06 -12.36 -26.38
CA ARG A 50 -20.56 -13.72 -26.47
C ARG A 50 -20.82 -14.34 -25.10
N ALA A 51 -20.15 -13.87 -24.05
CA ALA A 51 -20.27 -14.42 -22.70
C ALA A 51 -20.27 -13.35 -21.62
N LEU A 52 -21.09 -13.56 -20.59
CA LEU A 52 -20.99 -12.86 -19.32
C LEU A 52 -20.18 -13.74 -18.36
N ARG A 53 -19.04 -13.24 -17.92
CA ARG A 53 -18.15 -13.91 -16.97
C ARG A 53 -18.19 -13.17 -15.66
N TRP A 54 -18.18 -13.89 -14.55
CA TRP A 54 -18.02 -13.27 -13.24
C TRP A 54 -17.11 -14.09 -12.35
N ARG A 55 -16.43 -13.39 -11.45
CA ARG A 55 -15.67 -14.01 -10.37
C ARG A 55 -16.14 -13.40 -9.06
N ARG A 56 -16.40 -14.28 -8.09
CA ARG A 56 -16.68 -13.85 -6.71
C ARG A 56 -15.51 -12.99 -6.23
N ILE A 57 -15.81 -11.78 -5.75
CA ILE A 57 -14.84 -10.98 -5.01
C ILE A 57 -14.78 -11.63 -3.65
N GLN A 58 -13.72 -12.39 -3.41
CA GLN A 58 -13.33 -12.66 -2.03
C GLN A 58 -12.69 -11.37 -1.53
N PRO A 59 -13.30 -10.65 -0.57
CA PRO A 59 -12.54 -9.66 0.14
C PRO A 59 -11.42 -10.45 0.79
N GLU A 60 -10.21 -10.33 0.24
CA GLU A 60 -9.03 -10.66 1.01
C GLU A 60 -9.21 -9.83 2.27
N LEU A 61 -9.33 -10.51 3.41
CA LEU A 61 -9.10 -9.90 4.70
C LEU A 61 -7.62 -10.12 4.96
N PRO A 62 -6.69 -9.38 4.29
CA PRO A 62 -5.34 -9.36 4.76
C PRO A 62 -5.38 -8.89 6.22
N ALA A 63 -4.33 -9.14 7.00
CA ALA A 63 -4.28 -8.57 8.35
C ALA A 63 -4.52 -7.03 8.39
N GLY A 64 -4.49 -6.35 7.23
CA GLY A 64 -5.05 -5.02 6.95
C GLY A 64 -6.58 -4.92 7.00
N SER A 65 -7.20 -5.19 8.16
CA SER A 65 -8.60 -4.79 8.42
C SER A 65 -8.76 -3.28 8.68
N THR A 66 -7.78 -2.48 8.27
CA THR A 66 -7.60 -1.11 8.73
C THR A 66 -8.25 -0.07 7.83
N ASN A 67 -8.72 -0.46 6.63
CA ASN A 67 -9.39 0.44 5.67
C ASN A 67 -8.66 1.77 5.52
N ALA A 68 -7.31 1.73 5.57
CA ALA A 68 -6.48 2.92 5.65
C ALA A 68 -6.67 3.81 4.41
N LEU A 69 -6.84 3.17 3.25
CA LEU A 69 -7.21 3.84 2.00
C LEU A 69 -8.55 4.58 2.11
N ALA A 70 -9.60 3.91 2.60
CA ALA A 70 -10.92 4.51 2.76
C ALA A 70 -10.89 5.68 3.74
N HIS A 71 -10.24 5.52 4.89
CA HIS A 71 -10.09 6.62 5.84
C HIS A 71 -9.32 7.81 5.26
N SER A 72 -8.27 7.60 4.47
CA SER A 72 -7.56 8.72 3.84
C SER A 72 -8.35 9.37 2.71
N LEU A 73 -9.17 8.62 1.96
CA LEU A 73 -9.98 9.14 0.86
C LEU A 73 -11.26 9.86 1.32
N PHE A 74 -11.89 9.35 2.38
CA PHE A 74 -13.22 9.77 2.83
C PHE A 74 -13.21 10.40 4.24
N GLY A 75 -12.08 10.35 4.96
CA GLY A 75 -11.99 10.72 6.37
C GLY A 75 -12.56 9.67 7.35
N THR A 76 -13.29 8.68 6.85
CA THR A 76 -14.05 7.70 7.64
C THR A 76 -14.03 6.32 6.95
N PRO A 77 -14.13 5.19 7.69
CA PRO A 77 -14.23 3.86 7.09
C PRO A 77 -15.68 3.52 6.71
N HIS A 78 -16.61 4.46 6.86
CA HIS A 78 -18.03 4.21 6.72
C HIS A 78 -18.44 3.98 5.26
N VAL A 79 -19.01 2.80 4.99
CA VAL A 79 -19.38 2.36 3.63
C VAL A 79 -20.36 3.32 2.97
N VAL A 80 -21.34 3.86 3.70
CA VAL A 80 -22.32 4.80 3.10
C VAL A 80 -21.63 6.07 2.60
N THR A 81 -20.61 6.56 3.31
CA THR A 81 -19.85 7.75 2.89
C THR A 81 -19.08 7.46 1.60
N ALA A 82 -18.41 6.31 1.53
CA ALA A 82 -17.74 5.86 0.31
C ALA A 82 -18.73 5.74 -0.87
N THR A 83 -19.90 5.14 -0.63
CA THR A 83 -20.98 5.02 -1.62
C THR A 83 -21.47 6.39 -2.10
N MET A 84 -21.64 7.36 -1.20
CA MET A 84 -22.02 8.72 -1.58
C MET A 84 -20.98 9.38 -2.50
N HIS A 85 -19.67 9.23 -2.22
CA HIS A 85 -18.63 9.73 -3.13
C HIS A 85 -18.70 9.09 -4.52
N ILE A 86 -19.08 7.81 -4.60
CA ILE A 86 -19.29 7.12 -5.88
C ILE A 86 -20.52 7.69 -6.61
N ILE A 87 -21.66 7.78 -5.93
CA ILE A 87 -22.93 8.28 -6.50
C ILE A 87 -22.77 9.72 -7.00
N LEU A 88 -22.11 10.57 -6.21
CA LEU A 88 -21.87 11.98 -6.55
C LEU A 88 -20.75 12.17 -7.58
N GLY A 89 -20.04 11.10 -7.99
CA GLY A 89 -18.97 11.17 -8.98
C GLY A 89 -17.73 11.91 -8.48
N HIS A 90 -17.50 11.97 -7.16
CA HIS A 90 -16.34 12.64 -6.57
C HIS A 90 -15.08 11.83 -6.84
N ILE A 91 -14.27 12.25 -7.80
CA ILE A 91 -13.04 11.56 -8.21
C ILE A 91 -11.82 12.39 -7.81
N ARG A 92 -10.82 11.73 -7.22
CA ARG A 92 -9.51 12.29 -6.91
C ARG A 92 -8.41 11.51 -7.60
N SER A 93 -7.45 12.23 -8.15
CA SER A 93 -6.18 11.62 -8.54
C SER A 93 -5.31 11.43 -7.29
N VAL A 94 -4.73 10.25 -7.14
CA VAL A 94 -3.88 9.87 -6.02
C VAL A 94 -2.52 9.40 -6.51
N ASP A 95 -1.50 9.69 -5.71
CA ASP A 95 -0.15 9.18 -5.88
C ASP A 95 -0.11 7.69 -5.54
N VAL A 96 0.72 6.93 -6.24
CA VAL A 96 0.91 5.49 -6.00
C VAL A 96 2.38 5.14 -6.15
N CYS A 97 2.85 4.16 -5.39
CA CYS A 97 4.21 3.66 -5.49
C CYS A 97 4.27 2.39 -6.34
N THR A 98 5.31 2.27 -7.16
CA THR A 98 5.74 0.98 -7.72
C THR A 98 6.81 0.37 -6.83
N PHE A 99 6.65 -0.91 -6.52
CA PHE A 99 7.66 -1.73 -5.83
C PHE A 99 8.30 -2.63 -6.86
N SER A 100 9.62 -2.56 -6.99
CA SER A 100 10.37 -3.34 -7.98
C SER A 100 11.63 -3.94 -7.35
N SER A 101 12.05 -5.11 -7.84
CA SER A 101 13.30 -5.75 -7.43
C SER A 101 14.00 -6.29 -8.68
N ALA A 102 15.31 -6.05 -8.78
CA ALA A 102 16.12 -6.41 -9.95
C ALA A 102 15.48 -6.02 -11.31
N GLY A 103 14.87 -4.84 -11.37
CA GLY A 103 14.21 -4.31 -12.57
C GLY A 103 12.83 -4.92 -12.89
N LYS A 104 12.34 -5.88 -12.11
CA LYS A 104 11.00 -6.46 -12.26
C LYS A 104 10.02 -5.77 -11.32
N LEU A 105 8.85 -5.39 -11.84
CA LEU A 105 7.75 -4.88 -11.02
C LEU A 105 7.20 -6.02 -10.15
N LEU A 106 7.10 -5.79 -8.85
CA LEU A 106 6.50 -6.71 -7.88
C LEU A 106 5.03 -6.36 -7.67
N CYS A 107 4.73 -5.12 -7.31
CA CYS A 107 3.37 -4.65 -7.09
C CYS A 107 3.28 -3.12 -7.14
N PHE A 108 2.04 -2.62 -7.11
CA PHE A 108 1.72 -1.23 -6.78
C PHE A 108 1.23 -1.18 -5.34
N GLY A 109 1.44 -0.05 -4.66
CA GLY A 109 0.86 0.18 -3.35
C GLY A 109 1.03 1.62 -2.88
N PHE A 110 0.41 1.97 -1.76
CA PHE A 110 0.45 3.30 -1.17
C PHE A 110 1.34 3.38 0.08
N SER A 111 1.54 2.24 0.73
CA SER A 111 2.28 2.13 1.97
C SER A 111 3.09 0.84 2.02
N ALA A 112 4.24 0.91 2.66
CA ALA A 112 5.05 -0.26 2.94
C ALA A 112 5.76 -0.18 4.29
N MET A 113 5.94 -1.33 4.91
CA MET A 113 6.73 -1.48 6.13
C MET A 113 7.68 -2.67 6.00
N PHE A 114 8.95 -2.42 6.28
CA PHE A 114 10.02 -3.41 6.36
C PHE A 114 10.59 -3.49 7.79
N GLY A 115 11.09 -4.66 8.18
CA GLY A 115 11.52 -4.94 9.56
C GLY A 115 10.35 -5.37 10.44
N PHE A 116 10.14 -4.70 11.58
CA PHE A 116 9.10 -5.06 12.55
C PHE A 116 7.70 -5.14 11.93
N GLY A 117 7.29 -4.16 11.11
CA GLY A 117 5.98 -4.16 10.46
C GLY A 117 5.76 -5.34 9.51
N GLY A 118 6.77 -5.66 8.68
CA GLY A 118 6.74 -6.80 7.76
C GLY A 118 6.72 -8.15 8.49
N ARG A 119 7.59 -8.34 9.49
CA ARG A 119 7.62 -9.59 10.29
C ARG A 119 6.36 -9.80 11.13
N THR A 120 5.77 -8.72 11.63
CA THR A 120 4.49 -8.78 12.37
C THR A 120 3.39 -9.28 11.43
N LEU A 121 3.32 -8.76 10.19
CA LEU A 121 2.37 -9.25 9.20
C LEU A 121 2.63 -10.73 8.85
N ALA A 122 3.87 -11.10 8.55
CA ALA A 122 4.22 -12.49 8.23
C ALA A 122 3.80 -13.47 9.33
N LEU A 123 4.00 -13.09 10.60
CA LEU A 123 3.50 -13.85 11.74
C LEU A 123 1.97 -13.89 11.76
N ALA A 124 1.28 -12.77 11.57
CA ALA A 124 -0.18 -12.75 11.53
C ALA A 124 -0.76 -13.65 10.42
N GLU A 125 -0.12 -13.71 9.26
CA GLU A 125 -0.54 -14.55 8.14
C GLU A 125 -0.37 -16.05 8.42
N LYS A 126 0.64 -16.46 9.21
CA LYS A 126 0.81 -17.85 9.65
C LYS A 126 -0.29 -18.33 10.60
N TYR A 127 -0.95 -17.42 11.33
CA TYR A 127 -1.96 -17.75 12.36
C TYR A 127 -3.37 -17.27 11.97
N ARG A 128 -3.76 -17.45 10.70
CA ARG A 128 -5.10 -17.09 10.17
C ARG A 128 -6.29 -17.77 10.85
N TRP A 129 -6.07 -18.85 11.61
CA TRP A 129 -7.12 -19.51 12.39
C TRP A 129 -7.64 -18.66 13.57
N MET A 130 -6.86 -17.67 14.02
CA MET A 130 -7.28 -16.72 15.05
C MET A 130 -8.17 -15.61 14.47
N SER A 131 -9.08 -15.06 15.28
CA SER A 131 -9.85 -13.88 14.87
C SER A 131 -8.92 -12.68 14.55
N PRO A 132 -9.31 -11.75 13.65
CA PRO A 132 -8.40 -10.68 13.22
C PRO A 132 -7.80 -9.82 14.33
N SER A 133 -8.55 -9.50 15.39
CA SER A 133 -8.04 -8.73 16.53
C SER A 133 -7.02 -9.53 17.35
N GLN A 134 -7.38 -10.74 17.77
CA GLN A 134 -6.49 -11.63 18.52
C GLN A 134 -5.22 -11.95 17.74
N ARG A 135 -5.35 -12.19 16.44
CA ARG A 135 -4.23 -12.47 15.51
C ARG A 135 -3.24 -11.32 15.47
N ARG A 136 -3.72 -10.07 15.39
CA ARG A 136 -2.86 -8.88 15.41
C ARG A 136 -2.15 -8.73 16.76
N ASP A 137 -2.87 -8.83 17.86
CA ASP A 137 -2.29 -8.67 19.20
C ASP A 137 -1.23 -9.74 19.47
N PHE A 138 -1.54 -11.00 19.13
CA PHE A 138 -0.60 -12.11 19.21
C PHE A 138 0.65 -11.87 18.35
N ALA A 139 0.47 -11.46 17.10
CA ALA A 139 1.58 -11.21 16.19
C ALA A 139 2.50 -10.08 16.69
N ILE A 140 1.92 -8.97 17.18
CA ILE A 140 2.67 -7.84 17.76
C ILE A 140 3.46 -8.30 18.98
N ILE A 141 2.83 -9.00 19.92
CA ILE A 141 3.49 -9.47 21.15
C ILE A 141 4.64 -10.43 20.79
N LYS A 142 4.40 -11.37 19.88
CA LYS A 142 5.39 -12.35 19.45
C LYS A 142 6.56 -11.70 18.68
N ALA A 143 6.28 -10.73 17.82
CA ALA A 143 7.29 -9.95 17.12
C ALA A 143 8.13 -9.09 18.08
N LEU A 144 7.51 -8.51 19.12
CA LEU A 144 8.20 -7.74 20.16
C LEU A 144 9.09 -8.63 21.04
N ALA A 145 8.65 -9.85 21.37
CA ALA A 145 9.44 -10.81 22.11
C ALA A 145 10.72 -11.20 21.35
N LYS A 146 10.64 -11.27 20.00
CA LYS A 146 11.75 -11.59 19.09
C LYS A 146 12.27 -10.36 18.33
N LEU A 147 12.21 -9.17 18.94
CA LEU A 147 12.61 -7.92 18.30
C LEU A 147 14.08 -7.95 17.90
N LYS A 148 14.35 -7.81 16.59
CA LYS A 148 15.69 -7.78 16.02
C LYS A 148 15.77 -6.69 14.93
N PRO A 149 16.86 -5.91 14.88
CA PRO A 149 17.07 -4.97 13.78
C PRO A 149 17.57 -5.68 12.53
N GLU A 150 17.30 -5.10 11.37
CA GLU A 150 17.86 -5.51 10.08
C GLU A 150 18.98 -4.55 9.69
N ASP A 151 20.13 -5.07 9.23
CA ASP A 151 21.20 -4.24 8.66
C ASP A 151 20.87 -3.91 7.21
N CYS A 152 20.67 -2.63 6.93
CA CYS A 152 20.23 -2.17 5.62
C CYS A 152 21.08 -1.00 5.14
N LYS A 153 21.27 -0.92 3.83
CA LYS A 153 21.65 0.32 3.13
C LYS A 153 20.40 0.90 2.49
N ILE A 154 20.09 2.16 2.79
CA ILE A 154 18.92 2.86 2.28
C ILE A 154 19.43 4.06 1.50
N SER A 155 19.13 4.09 0.21
CA SER A 155 19.42 5.22 -0.67
C SER A 155 18.12 5.87 -1.10
N PHE A 156 17.97 7.18 -0.99
CA PHE A 156 16.72 7.87 -1.31
C PHE A 156 16.94 9.24 -1.93
N LEU A 157 15.93 9.69 -2.68
CA LEU A 157 15.87 10.99 -3.33
C LEU A 157 14.89 11.90 -2.57
N LEU A 158 15.36 13.02 -2.03
CA LEU A 158 14.50 13.98 -1.32
C LEU A 158 13.49 14.63 -2.28
N ALA A 159 12.27 14.85 -1.78
CA ALA A 159 11.26 15.61 -2.49
C ALA A 159 11.55 17.11 -2.45
N GLY A 160 11.26 17.82 -3.55
CA GLY A 160 11.28 19.29 -3.56
C GLY A 160 12.58 19.96 -3.97
N CYS A 161 13.50 19.29 -4.67
CA CYS A 161 14.65 19.94 -5.32
C CYS A 161 14.26 20.85 -6.51
N SER A 162 12.97 21.05 -6.78
CA SER A 162 12.47 21.82 -7.93
C SER A 162 11.30 22.76 -7.62
N GLN A 163 10.93 22.97 -6.34
CA GLN A 163 9.91 23.97 -5.95
C GLN A 163 10.53 25.17 -5.23
N ASN A 164 11.25 26.01 -5.99
CA ASN A 164 11.59 27.38 -5.61
C ASN A 164 11.74 28.29 -6.84
N LYS A 165 10.79 28.20 -7.80
CA LYS A 165 10.76 29.09 -8.99
C LYS A 165 9.65 30.15 -8.98
N GLN A 166 8.84 30.27 -7.93
CA GLN A 166 7.76 31.26 -7.89
C GLN A 166 7.97 32.42 -6.89
N GLU A 167 9.09 32.50 -6.15
CA GLU A 167 9.41 33.68 -5.33
C GLU A 167 10.93 33.94 -5.27
N ARG A 168 11.46 34.58 -6.32
CA ARG A 168 12.65 35.47 -6.31
C ARG A 168 12.98 35.89 -7.74
N LYS A 169 12.23 36.86 -8.27
CA LYS A 169 12.71 37.71 -9.36
C LYS A 169 13.65 38.76 -8.79
N SER A 170 14.92 38.41 -8.61
CA SER A 170 16.05 39.33 -8.72
C SER A 170 17.38 38.60 -8.53
N GLN A 171 18.24 38.74 -9.54
CA GLN A 171 19.66 38.41 -9.66
C GLN A 171 20.03 37.11 -10.39
N ARG A 172 20.83 37.33 -11.44
CA ARG A 172 21.37 36.37 -12.40
C ARG A 172 22.48 35.50 -11.79
N SER A 173 22.68 34.36 -12.45
CA SER A 173 23.85 33.45 -12.47
C SER A 173 24.13 32.61 -11.22
N ALA A 174 23.63 31.37 -11.23
CA ALA A 174 24.45 30.19 -11.54
C ALA A 174 23.48 29.08 -11.98
N GLU A 175 23.75 28.43 -13.11
CA GLU A 175 23.12 27.14 -13.43
C GLU A 175 23.60 26.12 -12.39
N SER A 176 22.84 25.99 -11.31
CA SER A 176 22.97 24.88 -10.39
C SER A 176 22.36 23.68 -11.09
N ASP A 177 23.23 22.72 -11.44
CA ASP A 177 22.88 21.35 -11.75
C ASP A 177 22.03 20.78 -10.61
N CYS A 178 20.71 20.88 -10.74
CA CYS A 178 19.74 20.41 -9.77
C CYS A 178 19.28 18.99 -10.10
N GLY A 179 20.24 18.13 -10.49
CA GLY A 179 20.09 16.69 -10.38
C GLY A 179 19.89 16.33 -8.92
N GLY A 180 18.66 15.97 -8.54
CA GLY A 180 18.34 15.65 -7.15
C GLY A 180 19.33 14.63 -6.57
N HIS A 181 20.06 15.05 -5.54
CA HIS A 181 21.14 14.26 -4.98
C HIS A 181 20.57 13.10 -4.16
N TRP A 182 20.90 11.88 -4.56
CA TRP A 182 20.62 10.67 -3.77
C TRP A 182 21.39 10.71 -2.45
N GLN A 183 20.67 10.63 -1.33
CA GLN A 183 21.26 10.45 -0.01
C GLN A 183 21.32 8.98 0.32
N THR A 184 22.30 8.59 1.15
CA THR A 184 22.43 7.20 1.61
C THR A 184 22.66 7.16 3.11
N ILE A 185 21.86 6.36 3.80
CA ILE A 185 22.05 6.01 5.20
C ILE A 185 22.24 4.51 5.30
N GLN A 186 23.07 4.08 6.25
CA GLN A 186 23.34 2.67 6.50
C GLN A 186 23.31 2.39 8.00
N GLY A 187 22.87 1.20 8.38
CA GLY A 187 22.92 0.74 9.76
C GLY A 187 21.83 -0.27 10.08
N GLN A 188 21.61 -0.45 11.38
CA GLN A 188 20.63 -1.36 11.93
C GLN A 188 19.30 -0.65 12.20
N PHE A 189 18.22 -1.15 11.60
CA PHE A 189 16.88 -0.57 11.70
C PHE A 189 15.89 -1.59 12.25
N LEU A 190 15.09 -1.20 13.24
CA LEU A 190 14.00 -2.02 13.77
C LEU A 190 12.78 -1.99 12.84
N ASN A 191 12.51 -0.84 12.22
CA ASN A 191 11.38 -0.67 11.33
C ASN A 191 11.67 0.44 10.31
N ILE A 192 11.29 0.21 9.06
CA ILE A 192 11.35 1.19 7.97
C ILE A 192 9.94 1.29 7.40
N SER A 193 9.40 2.49 7.33
CA SER A 193 8.05 2.77 6.85
C SER A 193 8.10 3.74 5.68
N ILE A 194 7.44 3.40 4.58
CA ILE A 194 7.30 4.22 3.38
C ILE A 194 5.82 4.48 3.19
N MET A 195 5.40 5.75 3.16
CA MET A 195 3.99 6.12 3.19
C MET A 195 3.73 7.22 2.15
N ALA A 196 3.04 6.91 1.06
CA ALA A 196 2.54 7.90 0.09
C ALA A 196 1.23 8.56 0.54
N MET A 197 0.66 8.08 1.65
CA MET A 197 -0.58 8.59 2.21
C MET A 197 -0.61 8.44 3.73
N PRO A 198 -1.52 9.14 4.45
CA PRO A 198 -1.47 9.17 5.92
C PRO A 198 -1.59 7.81 6.61
N CYS A 199 -2.33 6.88 6.00
CA CYS A 199 -2.58 5.53 6.51
C CYS A 199 -3.15 5.47 7.95
N PRO A 200 -4.23 6.21 8.27
CA PRO A 200 -4.90 6.12 9.57
C PRO A 200 -5.54 4.75 9.76
N CYS A 201 -5.50 4.27 11.01
CA CYS A 201 -6.06 3.00 11.40
C CYS A 201 -6.35 2.94 12.90
N SER A 202 -6.94 1.85 13.38
CA SER A 202 -7.22 1.67 14.81
C SER A 202 -5.99 1.75 15.71
N MET A 203 -4.79 1.44 15.18
CA MET A 203 -3.52 1.52 15.91
C MET A 203 -2.90 2.92 15.86
N ALA A 204 -3.14 3.64 14.77
CA ALA A 204 -2.64 4.99 14.52
C ALA A 204 -3.79 5.87 14.01
N PRO A 205 -4.66 6.40 14.88
CA PRO A 205 -5.86 7.13 14.46
C PRO A 205 -5.57 8.37 13.60
N ARG A 206 -4.39 8.98 13.79
CA ARG A 206 -3.91 10.12 12.99
C ARG A 206 -3.09 9.69 11.78
N GLY A 207 -2.90 8.40 11.55
CA GLY A 207 -2.00 7.88 10.53
C GLY A 207 -0.59 7.64 11.02
N PHE A 208 0.12 6.74 10.34
CA PHE A 208 1.54 6.52 10.58
C PHE A 208 2.35 7.75 10.14
N THR A 209 1.91 8.48 9.12
CA THR A 209 2.50 9.77 8.73
C THR A 209 1.43 10.82 8.40
N PRO A 210 0.91 11.56 9.40
CA PRO A 210 -0.18 12.51 9.23
C PRO A 210 0.14 13.63 8.22
N ASP A 211 1.42 13.97 8.08
CA ASP A 211 1.86 15.11 7.25
C ASP A 211 1.93 14.79 5.75
N THR A 212 1.69 13.54 5.35
CA THR A 212 1.63 13.14 3.94
C THR A 212 0.30 13.54 3.30
N ARG A 213 0.32 13.74 1.98
CA ARG A 213 -0.88 14.10 1.21
C ARG A 213 -1.05 13.12 0.06
N LEU A 214 -2.29 12.92 -0.36
CA LEU A 214 -2.63 11.94 -1.39
C LEU A 214 -2.13 12.26 -2.80
N HIS A 215 -1.72 13.51 -3.10
CA HIS A 215 -1.56 13.98 -4.48
C HIS A 215 -0.46 15.05 -4.67
N ASN A 216 0.48 15.13 -3.72
CA ASN A 216 1.52 16.16 -3.72
C ASN A 216 2.84 15.70 -4.38
N GLY A 217 2.88 14.49 -4.92
CA GLY A 217 4.05 13.94 -5.59
C GLY A 217 5.20 13.65 -4.62
N SER A 218 4.91 13.41 -3.34
CA SER A 218 5.92 13.02 -2.35
C SER A 218 5.43 11.89 -1.45
N MET A 219 6.35 11.10 -0.91
CA MET A 219 6.08 10.10 0.11
C MET A 219 7.00 10.30 1.32
N ALA A 220 6.58 9.83 2.48
CA ALA A 220 7.41 9.89 3.67
C ALA A 220 8.17 8.57 3.87
N LEU A 221 9.48 8.68 4.04
CA LEU A 221 10.35 7.63 4.55
C LEU A 221 10.59 7.86 6.03
N ARG A 222 10.20 6.92 6.87
CA ARG A 222 10.52 6.91 8.29
C ARG A 222 11.37 5.70 8.63
N VAL A 223 12.49 5.96 9.28
CA VAL A 223 13.38 4.91 9.75
C VAL A 223 13.46 4.94 11.27
N VAL A 224 13.34 3.77 11.88
CA VAL A 224 13.50 3.57 13.32
C VAL A 224 14.78 2.78 13.52
N ARG A 225 15.82 3.44 14.02
CA ARG A 225 17.12 2.82 14.28
C ARG A 225 17.04 1.83 15.44
N ASN A 226 18.09 1.03 15.57
CA ASN A 226 18.23 0.10 16.69
C ASN A 226 18.13 0.84 18.04
N THR A 227 17.27 0.33 18.92
CA THR A 227 17.02 0.86 20.26
C THR A 227 16.56 -0.27 21.18
N THR A 228 16.40 0.01 22.48
CA THR A 228 15.91 -0.99 23.43
C THR A 228 14.45 -1.34 23.18
N ARG A 229 14.04 -2.55 23.55
CA ARG A 229 12.64 -3.00 23.41
C ARG A 229 11.66 -2.08 24.15
N SER A 230 12.03 -1.57 25.33
CA SER A 230 11.17 -0.66 26.10
C SER A 230 10.96 0.68 25.40
N GLU A 231 12.03 1.27 24.83
CA GLU A 231 11.93 2.50 24.02
C GLU A 231 11.12 2.26 22.74
N PHE A 232 11.31 1.12 22.07
CA PHE A 232 10.53 0.78 20.90
C PHE A 232 9.03 0.59 21.23
N VAL A 233 8.69 -0.04 22.36
CA VAL A 233 7.30 -0.16 22.82
C VAL A 233 6.70 1.22 23.16
N LYS A 234 7.47 2.11 23.78
CA LYS A 234 7.04 3.50 24.00
C LYS A 234 6.75 4.22 22.69
N HIS A 235 7.59 4.00 21.68
CA HIS A 235 7.37 4.53 20.33
C HIS A 235 6.08 3.98 19.70
N LEU A 236 5.86 2.66 19.72
CA LEU A 236 4.64 2.05 19.17
C LEU A 236 3.37 2.59 19.85
N LYS A 237 3.36 2.68 21.19
CA LYS A 237 2.24 3.23 21.96
C LYS A 237 1.97 4.70 21.66
N ARG A 238 2.95 5.44 21.14
CA ARG A 238 2.80 6.85 20.80
C ARG A 238 1.90 7.08 19.59
N HIS A 239 1.76 6.11 18.68
CA HIS A 239 0.87 6.22 17.52
C HIS A 239 -0.61 6.38 17.89
N SER A 240 -1.03 5.83 19.04
CA SER A 240 -2.39 5.97 19.55
C SER A 240 -2.58 7.22 20.45
N SER A 241 -1.55 8.05 20.59
CA SER A 241 -1.57 9.26 21.43
C SER A 241 -1.71 10.54 20.61
N VAL A 242 -2.16 11.63 21.25
CA VAL A 242 -2.18 13.00 20.69
C VAL A 242 -0.80 13.66 20.64
N LYS A 243 0.18 13.15 21.39
CA LYS A 243 1.55 13.69 21.41
C LYS A 243 2.26 13.42 20.09
N ASN A 244 3.23 14.25 19.70
CA ASN A 244 4.02 14.02 18.49
C ASN A 244 4.67 12.62 18.55
N GLN A 245 4.42 11.82 17.51
CA GLN A 245 4.81 10.42 17.43
C GLN A 245 6.23 10.18 16.90
N PHE A 246 6.90 11.26 16.48
CA PHE A 246 8.23 11.24 15.87
C PHE A 246 9.32 11.84 16.76
N ASN A 247 8.96 12.39 17.93
CA ASN A 247 9.91 13.01 18.84
C ASN A 247 10.66 11.95 19.68
N PHE A 248 11.48 11.14 19.01
CA PHE A 248 12.38 10.16 19.59
C PHE A 248 13.75 10.25 18.88
N PRO A 249 14.88 10.18 19.59
CA PRO A 249 16.21 10.38 19.00
C PRO A 249 16.62 9.28 18.00
N PHE A 250 15.93 8.14 18.02
CA PHE A 250 16.16 6.99 17.13
C PHE A 250 15.19 6.95 15.94
N VAL A 251 14.35 7.97 15.76
CA VAL A 251 13.38 8.07 14.66
C VAL A 251 13.77 9.22 13.74
N GLU A 252 14.04 8.90 12.47
CA GLU A 252 14.31 9.89 11.43
C GLU A 252 13.19 9.86 10.39
N THR A 253 12.78 11.03 9.90
CA THR A 253 11.72 11.17 8.88
C THR A 253 12.23 12.02 7.73
N TYR A 254 12.02 11.55 6.51
CA TYR A 254 12.40 12.21 5.26
C TYR A 254 11.18 12.29 4.34
N ILE A 255 11.07 13.38 3.59
CA ILE A 255 10.09 13.51 2.51
C ILE A 255 10.86 13.23 1.21
N ILE A 256 10.44 12.22 0.47
CA ILE A 256 11.18 11.63 -0.64
C ILE A 256 10.28 11.36 -1.85
N GLU A 257 10.87 11.15 -3.02
CA GLU A 257 10.19 10.76 -4.26
C GLU A 257 10.54 9.33 -4.68
N GLU A 258 11.73 8.87 -4.31
CA GLU A 258 12.28 7.56 -4.69
C GLU A 258 13.15 7.01 -3.56
N VAL A 259 13.12 5.69 -3.33
CA VAL A 259 13.97 5.01 -2.34
C VAL A 259 14.33 3.60 -2.79
N LYS A 260 15.57 3.21 -2.51
CA LYS A 260 16.11 1.86 -2.68
C LYS A 260 16.55 1.36 -1.32
N ILE A 261 16.01 0.21 -0.93
CA ILE A 261 16.33 -0.46 0.34
C ILE A 261 17.04 -1.75 -0.01
N HIS A 262 18.27 -1.86 0.45
CA HIS A 262 19.13 -3.02 0.25
C HIS A 262 19.38 -3.68 1.61
N PRO A 263 18.61 -4.71 1.98
CA PRO A 263 18.91 -5.52 3.16
C PRO A 263 20.23 -6.24 2.93
N LYS A 264 21.12 -6.23 3.93
CA LYS A 264 22.32 -7.06 3.87
C LYS A 264 21.94 -8.47 4.28
N SER A 265 22.10 -9.43 3.37
CA SER A 265 22.01 -10.83 3.74
C SER A 265 23.14 -11.17 4.69
N ASN A 266 22.81 -11.41 5.96
CA ASN A 266 23.77 -11.96 6.90
C ASN A 266 23.95 -13.44 6.54
N SER A 267 25.16 -13.83 6.14
CA SER A 267 25.59 -15.23 6.03
C SER A 267 25.50 -16.02 7.35
N ASN A 268 25.05 -15.39 8.44
CA ASN A 268 24.73 -16.04 9.71
C ASN A 268 23.23 -16.33 9.80
N GLY A 269 22.90 -17.53 9.32
CA GLY A 269 21.64 -18.26 9.40
C GLY A 269 20.50 -17.65 10.21
N TYR A 270 19.48 -17.17 9.50
CA TYR A 270 18.13 -17.18 10.01
C TYR A 270 17.58 -18.61 9.87
N SER A 271 17.76 -19.45 10.89
CA SER A 271 16.87 -20.58 11.08
C SER A 271 15.62 -20.05 11.80
N PRO A 272 14.41 -20.15 11.23
CA PRO A 272 13.22 -20.16 12.05
C PRO A 272 13.43 -21.33 13.02
N GLN A 273 13.55 -21.05 14.33
CA GLN A 273 13.39 -22.11 15.30
C GLN A 273 11.91 -22.51 15.23
N GLU A 274 11.67 -23.51 14.39
CA GLU A 274 10.40 -24.19 14.21
C GLU A 274 10.11 -24.95 15.50
N GLU A 275 9.15 -24.46 16.29
CA GLU A 275 8.36 -25.38 17.09
C GLU A 275 7.42 -26.11 16.12
N GLY A 276 7.89 -27.27 15.66
CA GLY A 276 7.11 -28.32 15.00
C GLY A 276 6.97 -28.22 13.48
N GLY A 277 7.80 -28.98 12.75
CA GLY A 277 7.42 -29.55 11.45
C GLY A 277 8.41 -29.36 10.28
N ASN A 278 9.27 -30.36 10.10
CA ASN A 278 10.02 -30.78 8.90
C ASN A 278 10.88 -29.77 8.11
N HIS A 279 12.19 -30.01 8.25
CA HIS A 279 13.31 -29.53 7.44
C HIS A 279 12.97 -29.14 5.98
N THR A 280 13.09 -27.84 5.70
CA THR A 280 13.46 -27.36 4.37
C THR A 280 14.66 -26.42 4.48
N THR A 281 15.60 -26.56 3.55
CA THR A 281 16.95 -26.00 3.55
C THR A 281 16.98 -24.45 3.58
N ALA A 282 17.78 -23.90 4.49
CA ALA A 282 17.82 -22.50 4.93
C ALA A 282 18.44 -21.47 3.95
N SER A 283 18.07 -21.46 2.66
CA SER A 283 18.71 -20.55 1.67
C SER A 283 17.77 -19.79 0.72
N GLU A 284 16.44 -19.88 0.82
CA GLU A 284 15.52 -19.24 -0.15
C GLU A 284 14.42 -18.36 0.48
N HIS A 285 14.58 -17.88 1.72
CA HIS A 285 13.52 -17.09 2.35
C HIS A 285 13.76 -15.59 2.13
N GLY A 286 12.86 -14.96 1.37
CA GLY A 286 12.88 -13.52 1.14
C GLY A 286 12.60 -12.73 2.41
N PHE A 287 12.97 -11.46 2.41
CA PHE A 287 12.62 -10.54 3.48
C PHE A 287 11.13 -10.21 3.40
N PRO A 288 10.37 -10.31 4.51
CA PRO A 288 8.95 -10.00 4.49
C PRO A 288 8.70 -8.49 4.54
N TRP A 289 7.84 -8.03 3.64
CA TRP A 289 7.33 -6.68 3.53
C TRP A 289 5.83 -6.70 3.77
N ASN A 290 5.35 -5.70 4.49
CA ASN A 290 3.94 -5.38 4.55
C ASN A 290 3.69 -4.26 3.56
N VAL A 291 3.02 -4.51 2.44
CA VAL A 291 2.62 -3.52 1.44
C VAL A 291 1.10 -3.39 1.48
N ASP A 292 0.57 -2.25 1.93
CA ASP A 292 -0.88 -2.00 2.10
C ASP A 292 -1.65 -3.03 2.96
N GLY A 293 -0.95 -3.83 3.76
CA GLY A 293 -1.52 -4.93 4.55
C GLY A 293 -1.25 -6.31 3.95
N ASP A 294 -0.73 -6.38 2.74
CA ASP A 294 -0.41 -7.61 2.02
C ASP A 294 1.05 -8.02 2.20
N LEU A 295 1.28 -9.32 2.32
CA LEU A 295 2.61 -9.87 2.53
C LEU A 295 3.33 -10.02 1.19
N MET A 296 4.41 -9.28 1.01
CA MET A 296 5.34 -9.40 -0.12
C MET A 296 6.68 -9.92 0.38
N GLU A 297 7.28 -10.88 -0.31
CA GLU A 297 8.65 -11.33 -0.02
C GLU A 297 9.63 -10.86 -1.09
N ALA A 298 10.76 -10.30 -0.67
CA ALA A 298 11.82 -9.88 -1.57
C ALA A 298 13.18 -10.32 -1.03
N ALA A 299 13.93 -11.11 -1.80
CA ALA A 299 15.25 -11.61 -1.39
C ALA A 299 16.39 -10.60 -1.55
N SER A 300 16.15 -9.48 -2.24
CA SER A 300 17.20 -8.53 -2.62
C SER A 300 16.72 -7.08 -2.48
N GLU A 301 17.41 -6.15 -3.14
CA GLU A 301 17.05 -4.73 -3.17
C GLU A 301 15.59 -4.53 -3.62
N VAL A 302 14.87 -3.71 -2.87
CA VAL A 302 13.54 -3.21 -3.26
C VAL A 302 13.67 -1.73 -3.59
N HIS A 303 13.33 -1.41 -4.83
CA HIS A 303 13.25 -0.06 -5.35
C HIS A 303 11.79 0.39 -5.38
N ILE A 304 11.51 1.46 -4.66
CA ILE A 304 10.19 2.06 -4.47
C ILE A 304 10.22 3.46 -5.09
N ARG A 305 9.34 3.69 -6.06
CA ARG A 305 9.22 4.96 -6.77
C ARG A 305 7.78 5.45 -6.72
N LEU A 306 7.60 6.72 -6.35
CA LEU A 306 6.30 7.36 -6.38
C LEU A 306 5.94 7.81 -7.80
N HIS A 307 4.68 7.63 -8.17
CA HIS A 307 4.09 8.12 -9.40
C HIS A 307 2.97 9.10 -9.05
N PRO A 308 3.21 10.42 -9.24
CA PRO A 308 2.24 11.42 -8.88
C PRO A 308 0.93 11.26 -9.67
N ARG A 309 -0.20 11.27 -8.97
CA ARG A 309 -1.56 11.34 -9.54
C ARG A 309 -1.86 10.29 -10.61
N LEU A 310 -1.23 9.11 -10.52
CA LEU A 310 -1.35 8.05 -11.53
C LEU A 310 -2.71 7.37 -11.53
N ILE A 311 -3.34 7.21 -10.36
CA ILE A 311 -4.62 6.49 -10.22
C ILE A 311 -5.72 7.47 -9.84
N ARG A 312 -6.93 7.24 -10.35
CA ARG A 312 -8.14 8.00 -9.99
C ARG A 312 -9.05 7.14 -9.12
N LEU A 313 -9.36 7.60 -7.91
CA LEU A 313 -10.23 6.92 -6.96
C LEU A 313 -11.41 7.81 -6.59
N TYR A 314 -12.53 7.20 -6.21
CA TYR A 314 -13.63 7.96 -5.63
C TYR A 314 -13.24 8.43 -4.22
N GLY A 315 -13.46 9.72 -3.91
CA GLY A 315 -13.05 10.30 -2.63
C GLY A 315 -13.20 11.82 -2.54
N GLY A 316 -13.21 12.35 -1.32
CA GLY A 316 -13.48 13.75 -1.01
C GLY A 316 -13.10 14.06 0.45
N SER A 317 -12.28 15.09 0.66
CA SER A 317 -12.12 15.71 1.99
C SER A 317 -13.27 16.69 2.21
N LEU A 318 -13.83 16.68 3.43
CA LEU A 318 -14.85 17.66 3.84
C LEU A 318 -14.27 19.10 3.87
N GLU A 319 -12.96 19.24 4.08
CA GLU A 319 -12.28 20.54 4.14
C GLU A 319 -12.28 21.27 2.79
N GLU A 320 -12.24 20.53 1.68
CA GLU A 320 -12.25 21.10 0.32
C GLU A 320 -13.67 21.25 -0.26
N MET A 321 -14.69 20.66 0.38
CA MET A 321 -16.09 20.86 0.00
C MET A 321 -16.60 22.28 0.33
N ASN A 322 -15.95 22.97 1.28
CA ASN A 322 -16.22 24.36 1.60
C ASN A 322 -15.56 25.36 0.63
N ASP A 323 -14.56 24.93 -0.15
CA ASP A 323 -13.91 25.74 -1.18
C ASP A 323 -14.62 25.69 -2.53
N CYS A 324 -15.56 24.75 -2.71
CA CYS A 324 -16.60 24.88 -3.73
C CYS A 324 -17.59 25.96 -3.29
N LYS A 325 -17.19 27.24 -3.40
CA LYS A 325 -18.17 28.28 -3.74
C LYS A 325 -18.79 27.84 -5.06
N VAL A 326 -19.96 27.24 -4.96
CA VAL A 326 -20.85 26.93 -6.07
C VAL A 326 -21.14 28.25 -6.77
N ALA A 327 -20.38 28.54 -7.84
CA ALA A 327 -20.86 29.41 -8.89
C ALA A 327 -21.90 28.59 -9.66
N CYS A 328 -23.12 28.56 -9.12
CA CYS A 328 -24.28 28.17 -9.90
C CYS A 328 -24.57 29.35 -10.84
N ASP A 329 -23.98 29.32 -12.03
CA ASP A 329 -24.54 30.02 -13.18
C ASP A 329 -25.63 29.12 -13.76
N CYS A 330 -26.80 29.17 -13.14
CA CYS A 330 -28.03 28.76 -13.80
C CYS A 330 -28.66 30.02 -14.42
N ILE A 331 -28.81 30.00 -15.74
CA ILE A 331 -29.71 30.88 -16.49
C ILE A 331 -31.15 30.61 -16.08
#